data_AF-A0AAX0VSN8-F1
#
_entry.id   AF-A0AAX0VSN8-F1
#
_cell.length_a   1.000
_cell.length_b   1.000
_cell.length_c   1.000
_cell.angle_alpha   90.00
_cell.angle_beta   90.00
_cell.angle_gamma   90.00
#
_symmetry.space_group_name_H-M   'P 1'
#
loop_
_entity.id
_entity.type
_entity.pdbx_description
1 polymer ?
#
loop_
_entity_poly.entity_id
_entity_poly.type
_entity_poly.pdbx_seq_one_letter_code
_entity_poly.pdbx_strand_id
1 'polypeptide(L)' 'MNTHHQIQSAIGTLSQAFAPLKCLIVAPRKGSFSFTLVDEHGVACHTERLYPEQYNRSAPLQAIIERTRQSLAA' A
#
# COMPACT_ATOMS: atom_id res chain seq x y z
N MET A 1 -4.06 -19.62 7.10
CA MET A 1 -4.40 -18.39 6.36
C MET A 1 -3.35 -18.16 5.30
N ASN A 2 -3.74 -18.00 4.03
CA ASN A 2 -2.79 -17.86 2.92
C ASN A 2 -2.35 -16.40 2.78
N THR A 3 -1.45 -15.99 3.66
CA THR A 3 -0.94 -14.61 3.79
C THR A 3 -0.35 -14.08 2.48
N HIS A 4 0.20 -14.95 1.63
CA HIS A 4 0.73 -14.57 0.33
C HIS A 4 -0.35 -14.02 -0.60
N HIS A 5 -1.50 -14.70 -0.71
CA HIS A 5 -2.62 -14.26 -1.55
C HIS A 5 -3.22 -12.94 -1.05
N GLN A 6 -3.32 -12.78 0.28
CA GLN A 6 -3.82 -11.55 0.88
C GLN A 6 -2.89 -10.36 0.61
N ILE A 7 -1.57 -10.58 0.71
CA ILE A 7 -0.57 -9.56 0.36
C ILE A 7 -0.68 -9.19 -1.12
N GLN A 8 -0.70 -10.16 -2.05
CA GLN A 8 -0.82 -9.87 -3.48
C GLN A 8 -2.10 -9.10 -3.82
N SER A 9 -3.23 -9.46 -3.21
CA SER A 9 -4.50 -8.72 -3.35
C SER A 9 -4.40 -7.28 -2.85
N ALA A 10 -3.78 -7.07 -1.68
CA ALA A 10 -3.57 -5.74 -1.13
C ALA A 10 -2.64 -4.90 -2.02
N ILE A 11 -1.56 -5.49 -2.53
CA ILE A 11 -0.63 -4.83 -3.46
C ILE A 11 -1.35 -4.39 -4.74
N GLY A 12 -2.17 -5.27 -5.33
CA GLY A 12 -2.97 -4.92 -6.51
C GLY A 12 -3.92 -3.77 -6.24
N THR A 13 -4.61 -3.81 -5.09
CA THR A 13 -5.53 -2.75 -4.65
C THR A 13 -4.81 -1.41 -4.48
N LEU A 14 -3.66 -1.39 -3.78
CA LEU A 14 -2.87 -0.18 -3.57
C LEU A 14 -2.34 0.36 -4.91
N SER A 15 -1.82 -0.50 -5.77
CA SER A 15 -1.29 -0.11 -7.09
C SER A 15 -2.36 0.55 -7.96
N GLN A 16 -3.59 0.01 -7.96
CA GLN A 16 -4.71 0.61 -8.69
C GLN A 16 -5.20 1.90 -8.03
N ALA A 17 -5.23 1.96 -6.70
CA ALA A 17 -5.76 3.11 -5.97
C ALA A 17 -4.89 4.38 -6.08
N PHE A 18 -3.58 4.20 -6.30
CA PHE A 18 -2.61 5.29 -6.37
C PHE A 18 -2.06 5.55 -7.78
N ALA A 19 -2.54 4.87 -8.81
CA ALA A 19 -2.22 5.24 -10.19
C ALA A 19 -2.54 6.74 -10.43
N PRO A 20 -1.67 7.52 -11.08
CA PRO A 20 -0.49 7.10 -11.86
C PRO A 20 0.83 6.90 -11.07
N LEU A 21 0.85 7.11 -9.75
CA LEU A 21 2.05 6.89 -8.94
C LEU A 21 2.46 5.41 -8.97
N LYS A 22 3.78 5.15 -9.02
CA LYS A 22 4.30 3.79 -8.92
C LYS A 22 4.24 3.33 -7.46
N CYS A 23 3.52 2.24 -7.21
CA CYS A 23 3.47 1.60 -5.90
C CYS A 23 4.54 0.50 -5.82
N LEU A 24 5.66 0.79 -5.17
CA LEU A 24 6.76 -0.15 -4.95
C LEU A 24 6.57 -0.89 -3.63
N ILE A 25 6.74 -2.22 -3.65
CA ILE A 25 6.58 -3.05 -2.46
C ILE A 25 7.95 -3.52 -1.97
N VAL A 26 8.24 -3.29 -0.69
CA VAL A 26 9.53 -3.59 -0.08
C VAL A 26 9.37 -4.56 1.09
N ALA A 27 10.25 -5.56 1.11
CA ALA A 27 10.51 -6.46 2.25
C ALA A 27 9.26 -7.12 2.88
N PRO A 28 8.50 -7.96 2.14
CA PRO A 28 7.47 -8.79 2.74
C PRO A 28 8.12 -9.78 3.73
N ARG A 29 7.91 -9.57 5.03
CA ARG A 29 8.45 -10.39 6.13
C ARG A 29 7.34 -10.59 7.17
N LYS A 30 7.13 -11.83 7.62
CA LYS A 30 6.15 -12.18 8.68
C LYS A 30 4.74 -11.60 8.44
N GLY A 31 4.26 -11.60 7.20
CA GLY A 31 2.94 -11.07 6.86
C GLY A 31 2.83 -9.55 6.89
N SER A 32 3.93 -8.81 6.96
CA SER A 32 3.92 -7.36 6.84
C SER A 32 4.80 -6.93 5.68
N PHE A 33 4.46 -5.82 5.04
CA PHE A 33 5.21 -5.25 3.93
C PHE A 33 5.16 -3.73 3.99
N SER A 34 6.15 -3.08 3.39
CA SER A 34 6.07 -1.63 3.17
C SER A 34 5.69 -1.35 1.73
N PHE A 35 4.88 -0.33 1.51
CA PHE A 35 4.65 0.23 0.19
C PHE A 35 5.23 1.64 0.13
N THR A 36 5.80 1.99 -1.01
CA THR A 36 6.36 3.30 -1.30
C THR A 36 5.72 3.82 -2.58
N LEU A 37 5.12 5.00 -2.52
CA LEU A 37 4.57 5.69 -3.68
C LEU A 37 5.63 6.60 -4.27
N VAL A 38 5.84 6.47 -5.56
CA VAL A 38 6.84 7.22 -6.32
C VAL A 38 6.16 7.98 -7.45
N ASP A 39 6.47 9.26 -7.59
CA ASP A 39 5.94 10.11 -8.66
C ASP A 39 6.53 9.78 -10.04
N GLU A 40 6.10 10.54 -11.04
CA GLU A 40 6.57 10.41 -12.42
C GLU A 40 8.07 10.70 -12.59
N HIS A 41 8.65 11.50 -11.69
CA HIS A 41 10.06 11.86 -11.68
C HIS A 41 10.94 10.86 -10.95
N GLY A 42 10.35 9.84 -10.32
CA GLY A 42 11.09 8.84 -9.54
C GLY A 42 11.33 9.25 -8.09
N VAL A 43 10.65 10.28 -7.59
CA VAL A 43 10.77 10.75 -6.21
C VAL A 43 9.78 10.01 -5.31
N ALA A 44 10.26 9.48 -4.18
CA ALA A 44 9.40 8.85 -3.19
C ALA A 44 8.59 9.91 -2.43
N CYS A 45 7.28 9.88 -2.58
CA CYS A 45 6.36 10.84 -1.94
C CYS A 45 5.78 10.31 -0.63
N HIS A 46 5.59 8.99 -0.53
CA HIS A 46 5.01 8.35 0.65
C HIS A 46 5.64 6.98 0.88
N THR A 47 5.85 6.60 2.13
CA THR A 47 6.21 5.23 2.50
C THR A 47 5.50 4.84 3.77
N GLU A 48 4.87 3.67 3.77
CA GLU A 48 4.16 3.16 4.93
C GLU A 48 4.27 1.64 5.03
N ARG A 49 4.35 1.16 6.27
CA ARG A 49 4.33 -0.26 6.60
C ARG A 49 2.91 -0.73 6.90
N LEU A 50 2.48 -1.81 6.26
CA LEU A 50 1.22 -2.48 6.50
C LEU A 50 1.40 -3.81 7.24
N TYR A 51 0.52 -4.03 8.20
CA TYR A 51 0.37 -5.24 9.00
C TYR A 51 -0.89 -6.01 8.58
N PRO A 52 -0.97 -7.33 8.84
CA PRO A 52 -2.09 -8.18 8.44
C PRO A 52 -3.47 -7.60 8.74
N GLU A 53 -3.63 -6.98 9.90
CA GLU A 53 -4.91 -6.42 10.38
C GLU A 53 -5.40 -5.27 9.50
N GLN A 54 -4.47 -4.59 8.81
CA GLN A 54 -4.75 -3.42 7.97
C GLN A 54 -5.09 -3.79 6.52
N TYR A 55 -4.71 -4.99 6.05
CA TYR A 55 -4.95 -5.39 4.66
C TYR A 55 -5.79 -6.66 4.50
N ASN A 56 -5.99 -7.45 5.57
CA ASN A 56 -6.80 -8.67 5.50
C ASN A 56 -8.30 -8.39 5.38
N ARG A 57 -8.73 -7.15 5.62
CA ARG A 57 -10.13 -6.70 5.51
C ARG A 57 -10.19 -5.44 4.66
N SER A 58 -11.26 -5.31 3.87
CA SER A 58 -11.41 -4.17 2.95
C SER A 58 -11.51 -2.83 3.66
N ALA A 59 -12.24 -2.75 4.79
CA ALA A 59 -12.47 -1.47 5.47
C ALA A 59 -11.17 -0.81 6.02
N PRO A 60 -10.29 -1.52 6.75
CA PRO A 60 -8.99 -0.97 7.13
C PRO A 60 -8.13 -0.55 5.93
N LEU A 61 -8.09 -1.36 4.87
CA LEU A 61 -7.29 -1.05 3.68
C LEU A 61 -7.79 0.22 2.97
N GLN A 62 -9.10 0.41 2.87
CA GLN A 62 -9.69 1.63 2.33
C GLN A 62 -9.39 2.86 3.19
N ALA A 63 -9.40 2.72 4.52
CA ALA A 63 -9.04 3.82 5.42
C ALA A 63 -7.57 4.25 5.24
N ILE A 64 -6.65 3.31 5.00
CA ILE A 64 -5.25 3.61 4.66
C ILE A 64 -5.17 4.36 3.34
N ILE A 65 -5.90 3.92 2.31
CA ILE A 65 -5.91 4.57 0.99
C ILE A 65 -6.36 6.02 1.12
N GLU A 66 -7.47 6.25 1.82
CA GLU A 66 -8.02 7.60 2.00
C GLU A 66 -7.07 8.51 2.77
N ARG A 67 -6.53 8.04 3.90
CA ARG A 67 -5.55 8.81 4.67
C ARG A 67 -4.29 9.13 3.86
N THR A 68 -3.82 8.20 3.04
CA THR A 68 -2.64 8.40 2.20
C THR A 68 -2.92 9.46 1.13
N ARG A 69 -4.11 9.45 0.50
CA ARG A 69 -4.52 10.48 -0.46
C ARG A 69 -4.53 11.87 0.17
N GLN A 70 -5.04 11.98 1.40
CA GLN A 70 -5.04 13.24 2.14
C GLN A 70 -3.61 13.74 2.43
N SER A 71 -2.70 12.83 2.82
CA SER A 71 -1.29 13.19 3.01
C SER A 71 -0.58 13.64 1.73
N LEU A 72 -0.94 13.09 0.57
CA LEU A 72 -0.35 13.47 -0.72
C LEU A 72 -0.88 14.80 -1.26
N ALA A 73 -2.05 15.25 -0.79
CA ALA A 73 -2.68 16.50 -1.22
C ALA A 73 -2.33 17.70 -0.33
N ALA A 74 -1.64 17.48 0.80
CA ALA A 74 -1.23 18.50 1.77
C ALA A 74 0.17 19.03 1.47
#